data_AF-A0A953LLM1-F1
#
_entry.id   AF-A0A953LLM1-F1
#
_cell.length_a   1.000
_cell.length_b   1.000
_cell.length_c   1.000
_cell.angle_alpha   90.00
_cell.angle_beta   90.00
_cell.angle_gamma   90.00
#
_symmetry.space_group_name_H-M   'P 1'
#
loop_
_entity.id
_entity.type
_entity.pdbx_description
1 polymer ?
#
loop_
_entity_poly.entity_id
_entity_poly.type
_entity_poly.pdbx_seq_one_letter_code
_entity_poly.pdbx_strand_id
1 'polypeptide(L)' 'MPDTTTQQPILVTVPEAARLLGIKTWRAYALINAGIIPSVRLGERCLRVPVDALRQRMNEMAEAGAEGRSA' A
#
# COMPACT_ATOMS: atom_id res chain seq x y z
N MET A 1 14.47 -29.52 -2.42
CA MET A 1 14.07 -28.31 -3.15
C MET A 1 14.38 -27.14 -2.22
N PRO A 2 15.06 -26.05 -2.63
CA PRO A 2 15.07 -24.87 -1.80
C PRO A 2 13.65 -24.28 -1.82
N ASP A 3 13.00 -24.23 -0.67
CA ASP A 3 11.79 -23.44 -0.48
C ASP A 3 12.16 -21.98 -0.75
N THR A 4 11.87 -21.51 -1.97
CA THR A 4 11.96 -20.10 -2.34
C THR A 4 10.83 -19.36 -1.62
N THR A 5 10.96 -19.20 -0.30
CA THR A 5 10.16 -18.27 0.47
C THR A 5 10.63 -16.89 0.03
N THR A 6 9.98 -16.36 -1.00
CA THR A 6 10.14 -14.99 -1.48
C THR A 6 9.88 -14.06 -0.30
N GLN A 7 10.91 -13.68 0.44
CA GLN A 7 10.82 -12.73 1.54
C GLN A 7 10.30 -11.42 0.95
N GLN A 8 8.99 -11.20 1.10
CA GLN A 8 8.38 -9.97 0.67
C GLN A 8 8.95 -8.84 1.53
N PRO A 9 9.48 -7.77 0.93
CA PRO A 9 10.00 -6.65 1.68
C PRO A 9 8.88 -6.03 2.52
N ILE A 10 9.14 -5.88 3.82
CA ILE A 10 8.19 -5.30 4.79
C ILE A 10 7.83 -3.86 4.37
N LEU A 11 8.79 -3.15 3.75
CA LEU A 11 8.71 -1.75 3.35
C LEU A 11 9.07 -1.60 1.86
N VAL A 12 8.07 -1.31 1.03
CA VAL A 12 8.27 -1.04 -0.40
C VAL A 12 8.35 0.46 -0.67
N THR A 13 8.90 0.84 -1.81
CA THR A 13 8.87 2.21 -2.29
C THR A 13 7.48 2.56 -2.85
N VAL A 14 7.18 3.86 -3.00
CA VAL A 14 5.92 4.32 -3.63
C VAL A 14 5.67 3.71 -5.03
N PRO A 15 6.64 3.67 -5.97
CA PRO A 15 6.41 3.04 -7.27
C PRO A 15 6.17 1.53 -7.19
N GLU A 16 6.76 0.84 -6.22
CA GLU A 16 6.48 -0.58 -5.97
C GLU A 16 5.08 -0.79 -5.39
N ALA A 17 4.67 0.03 -4.42
CA ALA A 17 3.30 0.03 -3.91
C ALA A 17 2.28 0.31 -5.02
N ALA A 18 2.59 1.23 -5.93
CA ALA A 18 1.76 1.53 -7.09
C ALA A 18 1.58 0.29 -8.00
N ARG A 19 2.67 -0.46 -8.25
CA ARG A 19 2.62 -1.72 -9.01
C ARG A 19 1.79 -2.79 -8.30
N LEU A 20 1.95 -2.94 -6.98
CA LEU A 20 1.18 -3.89 -6.17
C LEU A 20 -0.33 -3.58 -6.20
N LEU A 21 -0.68 -2.30 -6.22
CA LEU A 21 -2.06 -1.83 -6.30
C LEU A 21 -2.61 -1.75 -7.74
N GLY A 22 -1.78 -1.97 -8.76
CA GLY A 22 -2.18 -1.83 -10.16
C GLY A 22 -2.50 -0.39 -10.59
N ILE A 23 -1.97 0.62 -9.89
CA ILE A 23 -2.21 2.04 -10.18
C ILE A 23 -0.97 2.73 -10.74
N LYS A 24 -1.17 3.87 -11.42
CA LYS A 24 -0.05 4.72 -11.84
C LYS A 24 0.65 5.35 -10.63
N THR A 25 1.97 5.52 -10.72
CA THR A 25 2.81 6.08 -9.64
C THR A 25 2.31 7.44 -9.13
N TRP A 26 1.89 8.34 -10.02
CA TRP A 26 1.36 9.65 -9.62
C TRP A 26 0.11 9.54 -8.73
N ARG A 27 -0.73 8.53 -8.99
CA ARG A 27 -1.93 8.26 -8.20
C ARG A 27 -1.58 7.67 -6.84
N ALA A 28 -0.54 6.84 -6.77
CA ALA A 28 -0.02 6.36 -5.48
C ALA A 28 0.48 7.52 -4.61
N TYR A 29 1.25 8.47 -5.18
CA TYR A 29 1.65 9.68 -4.46
C TYR A 29 0.46 10.53 -4.00
N ALA A 30 -0.56 10.71 -4.85
CA ALA A 30 -1.77 11.43 -4.47
C ALA A 30 -2.52 10.76 -3.31
N LEU A 31 -2.63 9.43 -3.33
CA LEU A 31 -3.28 8.65 -2.27
C LEU A 31 -2.49 8.65 -0.95
N ILE A 32 -1.16 8.66 -1.02
CA ILE A 32 -0.31 8.84 0.16
C ILE A 32 -0.52 10.25 0.74
N ASN A 33 -0.52 11.27 -0.11
CA ASN A 33 -0.73 12.65 0.33
C ASN A 33 -2.14 12.88 0.91
N ALA A 34 -3.13 12.14 0.40
CA ALA A 34 -4.49 12.12 0.94
C ALA A 34 -4.63 11.29 2.23
N GLY A 35 -3.56 10.63 2.71
CA GLY A 35 -3.59 9.78 3.91
C GLY A 35 -4.35 8.46 3.73
N ILE A 36 -4.68 8.08 2.50
CA ILE A 36 -5.37 6.82 2.18
C ILE A 36 -4.39 5.65 2.21
N ILE A 37 -3.21 5.84 1.61
CA ILE A 37 -2.13 4.84 1.65
C ILE A 37 -1.23 5.13 2.85
N PRO A 38 -1.05 4.17 3.77
CA PRO A 38 -0.13 4.34 4.89
C PRO A 38 1.31 4.44 4.36
N SER A 39 2.07 5.41 4.86
CA SER A 39 3.47 5.60 4.49
C SER A 39 4.31 5.98 5.71
N VAL A 40 5.54 5.49 5.72
CA VAL A 40 6.55 5.74 6.75
C VAL A 40 7.70 6.49 6.09
N ARG A 41 8.08 7.63 6.66
CA ARG A 41 9.30 8.34 6.26
C ARG A 41 10.48 7.76 7.02
N LEU A 42 11.32 7.02 6.32
CA LEU A 42 12.57 6.44 6.83
C LEU A 42 13.72 7.44 6.58
N GLY A 43 13.68 8.59 7.24
CA GLY A 43 14.63 9.70 7.05
C GLY A 43 14.12 10.82 6.13
N GLU A 44 15.00 11.77 5.81
CA GLU A 44 14.63 13.07 5.21
C GLU A 44 14.06 12.96 3.78
N ARG A 45 14.46 11.92 3.02
CA ARG A 45 14.06 11.73 1.61
C ARG A 45 13.54 10.33 1.26
N CYS A 46 13.41 9.45 2.25
CA CYS A 46 13.03 8.06 2.02
C CYS A 46 11.59 7.81 2.45
N LEU A 47 10.67 7.83 1.49
CA LEU A 47 9.26 7.48 1.72
C LEU A 47 9.05 6.00 1.39
N ARG A 48 8.62 5.23 2.38
CA ARG A 48 8.35 3.79 2.27
C ARG A 48 6.91 3.49 2.62
N VAL A 49 6.33 2.49 2.00
CA VAL A 49 4.98 2.00 2.25
C VAL A 49 5.10 0.63 2.90
N PRO A 50 4.66 0.47 4.15
CA PRO A 50 4.59 -0.84 4.78
C PRO A 50 3.51 -1.68 4.09
N VAL A 51 3.90 -2.85 3.56
CA VAL A 51 3.00 -3.71 2.78
C VAL A 51 1.85 -4.23 3.64
N ASP A 52 2.14 -4.59 4.90
CA ASP A 52 1.13 -5.12 5.82
C ASP A 52 0.03 -4.09 6.11
N ALA A 53 0.41 -2.87 6.48
CA ALA A 53 -0.55 -1.79 6.72
C ALA A 53 -1.30 -1.41 5.43
N LEU A 54 -0.64 -1.43 4.27
CA LEU A 54 -1.32 -1.22 3.00
C LEU A 54 -2.41 -2.28 2.78
N ARG A 55 -2.09 -3.56 3.01
CA ARG A 55 -3.03 -4.67 2.86
C ARG A 55 -4.21 -4.57 3.83
N GLN A 56 -3.94 -4.28 5.10
CA GLN A 56 -4.98 -4.05 6.11
C GLN A 56 -5.90 -2.91 5.68
N ARG A 57 -5.33 -1.77 5.26
CA ARG A 57 -6.11 -0.61 4.84
C ARG A 57 -6.98 -0.87 3.61
N MET A 58 -6.48 -1.66 2.65
CA MET A 58 -7.29 -2.10 1.51
C MET A 58 -8.42 -3.04 1.94
N ASN A 59 -8.19 -3.94 2.91
CA ASN A 59 -9.22 -4.82 3.45
C ASN A 59 -10.33 -4.01 4.14
N GLU A 60 -9.96 -3.08 5.01
CA GLU A 60 -10.89 -2.17 5.68
C GLU A 60 -11.72 -1.36 4.69
N MET A 61 -11.12 -0.87 3.60
CA MET A 61 -11.86 -0.15 2.56
C MET A 61 -12.77 -1.07 1.73
N ALA A 62 -12.37 -2.33 1.50
CA ALA A 62 -13.21 -3.30 0.82
C ALA A 62 -14.44 -3.66 1.66
N GLU A 63 -14.26 -3.79 2.98
CA GLU A 63 -15.33 -4.02 3.96
C GLU A 63 -16.25 -2.79 4.09
N ALA A 64 -15.69 -1.60 4.29
CA ALA A 64 -16.46 -0.35 4.39
C ALA A 64 -17.20 -0.02 3.08
N GLY A 65 -16.59 -0.33 1.93
CA GLY A 65 -17.22 -0.19 0.61
C GLY A 65 -18.28 -1.25 0.32
N ALA A 66 -18.25 -2.40 1.02
CA ALA A 66 -19.31 -3.40 0.97
C ALA A 66 -20.53 -2.96 1.80
N GLU A 67 -20.32 -2.29 2.94
CA GLU A 67 -21.41 -1.74 3.77
C GLU A 67 -22.09 -0.53 3.10
N GLY A 68 -21.36 0.29 2.33
CA GLY A 68 -21.89 1.48 1.66
C GLY A 68 -22.68 1.25 0.34
N ARG A 69 -22.72 0.03 -0.20
CA ARG A 69 -23.48 -0.31 -1.43
C ARG A 69 -24.84 -0.96 -1.16
N SER A 70 -25.40 -0.73 0.03
CA SER A 70 -26.79 -1.06 0.37
C SER A 70 -27.60 0.23 0.56
N ALA A 71 -27.87 0.95 -0.52
CA ALA A 71 -28.86 2.02 -0.57
C ALA A 71 -29.46 2.12 -1.97
#